data_AF-A0A2D5QJT7-F1
#
_entry.id   AF-A0A2D5QJT7-F1
#
_cell.length_a   1.000
_cell.length_b   1.000
_cell.length_c   1.000
_cell.angle_alpha   90.00
_cell.angle_beta   90.00
_cell.angle_gamma   90.00
#
_symmetry.space_group_name_H-M   'P 1'
#
loop_
_entity.id
_entity.type
_entity.pdbx_description
1 polymer ?
#
loop_
_entity_poly.entity_id
_entity_poly.type
_entity_poly.pdbx_seq_one_letter_code
_entity_poly.pdbx_strand_id
1 'polypeptide(L)'
;MSIKDRIGDLYNKSKDNVINPKIKLSYFKVFYFLFFLIIYISNQHSVEKKIRNINKLEKEVEELRTDYITLKNNFMFSRKETEVLKKAKDMGLENSNIPPEKIIIK
;
A
#
# COMPACT_ATOMS: atom_id res chain seq x y z
N MET A 1 -3.22 -2.11 72.53
CA MET A 1 -3.01 -3.08 71.43
C MET A 1 -1.53 -3.39 71.36
N SER A 2 -1.14 -4.66 71.52
CA SER A 2 0.27 -5.04 71.65
C SER A 2 0.98 -4.91 70.30
N ILE A 3 2.28 -4.58 70.34
CA ILE A 3 3.12 -4.51 69.12
C ILE A 3 3.09 -5.85 68.36
N LYS A 4 2.96 -6.96 69.10
CA LYS A 4 2.79 -8.30 68.52
C LYS A 4 1.54 -8.43 67.64
N ASP A 5 0.43 -7.83 68.06
CA ASP A 5 -0.84 -7.88 67.33
C ASP A 5 -0.72 -7.09 66.02
N ARG A 6 -0.06 -5.93 66.06
CA ARG A 6 0.18 -5.09 64.87
C ARG A 6 1.11 -5.78 63.85
N ILE A 7 2.12 -6.51 64.31
CA ILE A 7 3.02 -7.26 63.42
C ILE A 7 2.27 -8.45 62.80
N GLY A 8 1.40 -9.13 63.56
CA GLY A 8 0.53 -10.18 63.04
C GLY A 8 -0.41 -9.70 61.94
N ASP A 9 -1.05 -8.54 62.14
CA ASP A 9 -1.94 -7.94 61.15
C ASP A 9 -1.20 -7.51 59.87
N LEU A 10 0.03 -6.98 60.01
CA LEU A 10 0.88 -6.63 58.86
C LEU A 10 1.34 -7.86 58.08
N TYR A 11 1.65 -8.96 58.77
CA TYR A 11 2.01 -10.23 58.14
C TYR A 11 0.82 -10.80 57.34
N ASN A 12 -0.38 -10.85 57.95
CA ASN A 12 -1.57 -11.37 57.28
C ASN A 12 -1.99 -10.50 56.09
N LYS A 13 -1.94 -9.17 56.23
CA LYS A 13 -2.24 -8.22 55.14
C LYS A 13 -1.28 -8.34 53.96
N SER A 14 0.01 -8.60 54.21
CA SER A 14 1.00 -8.85 53.16
C SER A 14 0.75 -10.18 52.47
N LYS A 15 0.47 -11.23 53.24
CA LYS A 15 0.19 -12.58 52.73
C LYS A 15 -1.04 -12.62 51.83
N ASP A 16 -2.10 -11.92 52.20
CA ASP A 16 -3.33 -11.85 51.40
C ASP A 16 -3.18 -11.06 50.10
N ASN A 17 -2.28 -10.08 50.04
CA ASN A 17 -2.01 -9.34 48.80
C ASN A 17 -1.03 -10.06 47.85
N VAL A 18 -0.12 -10.88 48.38
CA VAL A 18 0.88 -11.61 47.58
C VAL A 18 0.36 -12.98 47.11
N ILE A 19 -0.42 -13.69 47.93
CA ILE A 19 -0.90 -15.05 47.64
C ILE A 19 -2.27 -15.07 46.94
N ASN A 20 -2.96 -13.93 46.85
CA ASN A 20 -4.26 -13.84 46.21
C ASN A 20 -4.24 -12.90 45.00
N PRO A 21 -3.60 -13.28 43.87
CA PRO A 21 -4.02 -12.71 42.60
C PRO A 21 -5.46 -13.18 42.38
N LYS A 22 -6.44 -12.33 42.66
CA LYS A 22 -7.87 -12.57 42.37
C LYS A 22 -8.15 -12.55 40.86
N ILE A 23 -7.38 -13.31 40.10
CA ILE A 23 -7.63 -13.56 38.68
C ILE A 23 -8.26 -14.95 38.63
N LYS A 24 -9.59 -14.99 38.79
CA LYS A 24 -10.39 -16.19 38.53
C LYS A 24 -10.40 -16.41 37.00
N LEU A 25 -9.31 -16.97 36.47
CA LEU A 25 -9.13 -17.20 35.05
C LEU A 25 -9.98 -18.42 34.67
N SER A 26 -11.19 -18.17 34.17
CA SER A 26 -12.04 -19.23 33.62
C SER A 26 -11.32 -19.86 32.43
N TYR A 27 -11.11 -21.17 32.46
CA TYR A 27 -10.43 -21.93 31.39
C TYR A 27 -11.01 -21.62 30.00
N PHE A 28 -12.32 -21.38 29.91
CA PHE A 28 -12.99 -20.97 28.67
C PHE A 28 -12.47 -19.63 28.13
N LYS A 29 -12.22 -18.64 28.98
CA LYS A 29 -11.71 -17.32 28.56
C LYS A 29 -10.29 -17.43 27.99
N VAL A 30 -9.44 -18.28 28.56
CA VAL A 30 -8.08 -18.53 28.06
C VAL A 30 -8.14 -19.22 26.70
N PHE A 31 -9.02 -20.20 26.55
CA PHE A 31 -9.22 -20.90 25.29
C PHE A 31 -9.67 -19.94 24.18
N TYR A 32 -10.67 -19.09 24.44
CA TYR A 32 -11.10 -18.07 23.47
C TYR A 32 -9.97 -17.11 23.10
N PHE A 33 -9.20 -16.63 24.08
CA PHE A 33 -8.06 -15.75 23.79
C PHE A 33 -7.03 -16.43 22.89
N LEU A 34 -6.66 -17.67 23.19
CA LEU A 34 -5.72 -18.43 22.37
C LEU A 34 -6.27 -18.70 20.95
N PHE A 35 -7.57 -18.99 20.85
CA PHE A 35 -8.25 -19.17 19.57
C PHE A 35 -8.17 -17.90 18.69
N PHE A 36 -8.49 -16.74 19.27
CA PHE A 36 -8.37 -15.46 18.56
C PHE A 36 -6.92 -15.11 18.23
N LEU A 37 -5.96 -15.48 19.08
CA LEU A 37 -4.55 -15.26 18.81
C LEU A 37 -4.07 -16.05 17.58
N ILE A 38 -4.50 -17.30 17.42
CA ILE A 38 -4.17 -18.11 16.24
C ILE A 38 -4.78 -17.50 14.98
N ILE A 39 -6.05 -17.07 15.03
CA ILE A 39 -6.71 -16.38 13.91
C ILE A 39 -5.96 -15.10 13.54
N TYR A 40 -5.54 -14.32 14.54
CA TYR A 40 -4.80 -13.08 14.34
C TYR A 40 -3.46 -13.33 13.61
N ILE A 41 -2.69 -14.32 14.06
CA ILE A 41 -1.40 -14.67 13.43
C ILE A 41 -1.62 -15.15 11.99
N SER A 42 -2.66 -15.94 11.73
CA SER A 42 -3.02 -16.40 10.39
C SER A 42 -3.38 -15.24 9.45
N ASN A 43 -4.17 -14.28 9.95
CA ASN A 43 -4.52 -13.08 9.20
C ASN A 43 -3.30 -12.20 8.91
N GLN A 44 -2.40 -12.04 9.88
CA GLN A 44 -1.17 -11.26 9.72
C GLN A 44 -0.34 -11.78 8.53
N HIS A 45 -0.12 -13.09 8.45
CA HIS A 45 0.63 -13.68 7.35
C HIS A 45 -0.07 -13.50 5.98
N SER A 46 -1.40 -13.47 5.97
CA SER A 46 -2.19 -13.20 4.76
C SER A 46 -2.07 -11.75 4.30
N VAL A 47 -2.02 -10.80 5.24
CA VAL A 47 -1.79 -9.38 4.98
C VAL A 47 -0.39 -9.16 4.41
N GLU A 48 0.65 -9.78 4.98
CA GLU A 48 2.02 -9.69 4.47
C GLU A 48 2.12 -10.13 3.00
N LYS A 49 1.47 -11.24 2.64
CA LYS A 49 1.41 -11.71 1.24
C LYS A 49 0.73 -10.68 0.33
N LYS A 50 -0.38 -10.09 0.78
CA LYS A 50 -1.12 -9.08 0.02
C LYS A 50 -0.28 -7.82 -0.18
N ILE A 51 0.40 -7.32 0.85
CA ILE A 51 1.30 -6.16 0.76
C ILE A 51 2.40 -6.42 -0.27
N ARG A 52 3.03 -7.60 -0.22
CA ARG A 52 4.04 -7.97 -1.22
C ARG A 52 3.50 -7.99 -2.64
N ASN A 53 2.26 -8.44 -2.84
CA ASN A 53 1.63 -8.46 -4.15
C ASN A 53 1.27 -7.05 -4.62
N ILE A 54 0.76 -6.19 -3.73
CA ILE A 54 0.49 -4.78 -4.03
C ILE A 54 1.76 -4.09 -4.51
N ASN A 55 2.87 -4.22 -3.79
CA ASN A 55 4.13 -3.60 -4.17
C ASN A 55 4.64 -4.08 -5.55
N LYS A 56 4.40 -5.35 -5.91
CA LYS A 56 4.73 -5.88 -7.23
C LYS A 56 3.85 -5.27 -8.32
N LEU A 57 2.54 -5.25 -8.09
CA LEU A 57 1.55 -4.68 -9.00
C LEU A 57 1.79 -3.18 -9.23
N GLU A 58 2.13 -2.43 -8.19
CA GLU A 58 2.48 -1.01 -8.29
C GLU A 58 3.69 -0.80 -9.21
N LYS A 59 4.73 -1.62 -9.04
CA LYS A 59 5.90 -1.59 -9.91
C LYS A 59 5.56 -1.91 -11.36
N GLU A 60 4.75 -2.95 -11.61
CA GLU A 60 4.30 -3.32 -12.96
C GLU A 60 3.50 -2.17 -13.62
N VAL A 61 2.65 -1.48 -12.85
CA VAL A 61 1.89 -0.33 -13.35
C VAL A 61 2.81 0.86 -13.67
N GLU A 62 3.84 1.11 -12.86
CA GLU A 62 4.82 2.17 -13.11
C GLU A 62 5.66 1.90 -14.35
N GLU A 63 6.11 0.65 -14.54
CA GLU A 63 6.81 0.20 -15.75
C GLU A 63 5.92 0.41 -17.00
N LEU A 64 4.67 -0.07 -16.95
CA LEU A 64 3.73 0.08 -18.07
C LEU A 64 3.41 1.55 -18.39
N ARG A 65 3.30 2.40 -17.36
CA ARG A 65 3.11 3.85 -17.53
C ARG A 65 4.31 4.48 -18.23
N THR A 66 5.51 4.08 -17.85
CA THR A 66 6.76 4.59 -18.45
C THR A 66 6.85 4.21 -19.93
N ASP A 67 6.50 2.97 -20.27
CA ASP A 67 6.44 2.48 -21.65
C ASP A 67 5.41 3.26 -22.47
N TYR A 68 4.21 3.49 -21.92
CA TYR A 68 3.18 4.29 -22.57
C TYR A 68 3.66 5.73 -22.86
N ILE A 69 4.29 6.39 -21.89
CA ILE A 69 4.81 7.75 -22.07
C ILE A 69 5.88 7.77 -23.17
N THR A 70 6.79 6.80 -23.16
CA THR A 70 7.85 6.66 -24.16
C THR A 70 7.27 6.45 -25.56
N LEU A 71 6.32 5.51 -25.71
CA LEU A 71 5.66 5.23 -26.97
C LEU A 71 4.89 6.46 -27.48
N LYS A 72 4.16 7.15 -26.60
CA LYS A 72 3.45 8.39 -26.93
C LYS A 72 4.42 9.47 -27.40
N ASN A 73 5.55 9.64 -26.75
CA ASN A 73 6.56 10.62 -27.14
C ASN A 73 7.14 10.30 -28.53
N ASN A 74 7.43 9.03 -28.81
CA ASN A 74 7.90 8.59 -30.12
C ASN A 74 6.83 8.81 -31.22
N PHE A 75 5.57 8.55 -30.91
CA PHE A 75 4.45 8.82 -31.82
C PHE A 75 4.26 10.32 -32.07
N MET A 76 4.34 11.15 -31.04
CA MET A 76 4.26 12.61 -31.21
C MET A 76 5.45 13.14 -32.01
N PHE A 77 6.65 12.61 -31.79
CA PHE A 77 7.83 12.95 -32.56
C PHE A 77 7.66 12.59 -34.03
N SER A 78 7.15 11.39 -34.35
CA SER A 78 6.92 10.97 -35.74
C SER A 78 5.81 11.74 -36.45
N ARG A 79 4.85 12.30 -35.68
CA ARG A 79 3.80 13.20 -36.17
C ARG A 79 4.26 14.64 -36.38
N LYS A 80 5.45 15.04 -35.90
CA LYS A 80 5.94 16.41 -36.09
C LYS A 80 6.07 16.71 -37.58
N GLU A 81 5.61 17.90 -37.97
CA GLU A 81 5.64 18.36 -39.36
C GLU A 81 7.06 18.26 -39.94
N THR A 82 8.08 18.66 -39.18
CA THR A 82 9.48 18.58 -39.62
C THR A 82 9.96 17.15 -39.91
N GLU A 83 9.49 16.16 -39.15
CA GLU A 83 9.84 14.74 -39.36
C GLU A 83 9.04 14.14 -40.51
N VAL A 84 7.76 14.50 -40.64
CA VAL A 84 6.93 14.09 -41.78
C VAL A 84 7.50 14.67 -43.08
N LEU A 85 7.94 15.93 -43.09
CA LEU A 85 8.55 16.56 -44.26
C LEU A 85 9.87 15.94 -44.67
N LYS A 86 10.73 15.55 -43.72
CA LYS A 86 11.95 14.81 -44.04
C LYS A 86 11.62 13.51 -44.80
N LYS A 87 10.64 12.75 -44.32
CA LYS A 87 10.20 11.51 -44.98
C LYS A 87 9.48 11.75 -46.31
N ALA A 88 8.71 12.83 -46.40
CA ALA A 88 7.97 13.20 -47.61
C ALA A 88 8.90 13.76 -48.70
N LYS A 89 10.03 14.39 -48.33
CA LYS A 89 11.08 14.81 -49.27
C LYS A 89 11.70 13.64 -50.01
N ASP A 90 11.90 12.50 -49.34
CA ASP A 90 12.35 11.26 -50.00
C ASP A 90 11.34 10.77 -51.05
N MET A 91 10.07 11.18 -50.94
CA MET A 91 8.99 10.91 -51.89
C MET A 91 8.78 12.04 -52.92
N GLY A 92 9.63 13.08 -52.91
CA GLY A 92 9.54 14.22 -53.83
C GLY A 92 8.45 15.25 -53.49
N LEU A 93 7.89 15.20 -52.27
CA LEU A 93 6.82 16.11 -51.83
C LEU A 93 7.41 17.29 -51.05
N GLU A 94 6.97 18.51 -51.38
CA GLU A 94 7.39 19.76 -50.73
C GLU A 94 6.24 20.45 -49.99
N ASN A 95 6.61 21.27 -48.99
CA ASN A 95 5.65 22.01 -48.20
C ASN A 95 5.08 23.20 -48.99
N SER A 96 3.78 23.46 -48.87
CA SER A 96 3.18 24.66 -49.45
C SER A 96 3.65 25.89 -48.68
N ASN A 97 4.32 26.81 -49.36
CA ASN A 97 4.67 28.13 -48.80
C ASN A 97 3.49 29.12 -48.83
N ILE A 98 2.37 28.72 -49.41
CA ILE A 98 1.18 29.57 -49.59
C ILE A 98 0.18 29.23 -48.48
N PRO A 99 -0.29 30.22 -47.71
CA PRO A 99 -1.29 29.98 -46.66
C PRO A 99 -2.61 29.45 -47.26
N PRO A 100 -3.33 28.55 -46.55
CA PRO A 100 -4.55 27.96 -47.05
C PRO A 100 -5.67 28.99 -47.19
N GLU A 101 -6.40 28.96 -48.31
CA GLU A 101 -7.55 29.82 -48.52
C GLU A 101 -8.75 29.37 -47.69
N LYS A 102 -9.40 30.31 -47.00
CA LYS A 102 -10.62 30.04 -46.22
C LYS A 102 -11.79 29.89 -47.18
N ILE A 103 -12.31 28.67 -47.33
CA ILE A 103 -13.54 28.42 -48.08
C ILE A 103 -14.72 28.93 -47.24
N ILE A 104 -15.38 30.00 -47.70
CA ILE A 104 -16.62 30.51 -47.12
C ILE A 104 -17.76 29.96 -47.97
N ILE A 105 -18.59 29.10 -47.39
CA ILE A 105 -19.82 28.60 -48.02
C ILE A 105 -20.89 29.68 -47.83
N LYS A 106 -21.51 30.11 -48.92
CA LYS A 106 -22.54 31.16 -48.94
C LYS A 106 -23.92 30.59 -48.61
#